data_AF-A0AAQ3QE58-F1
#
_entry.id   AF-A0AAQ3QE58-F1
#
_cell.length_a   1.000
_cell.length_b   1.000
_cell.length_c   1.000
_cell.angle_alpha   90.00
_cell.angle_beta   90.00
_cell.angle_gamma   90.00
#
_symmetry.space_group_name_H-M   'P 1'
#
loop_
_entity.id
_entity.type
_entity.pdbx_description
1 polymer ?
#
loop_
_entity_poly.entity_id
_entity_poly.type
_entity_poly.pdbx_seq_one_letter_code
_entity_poly.pdbx_strand_id
1 'polypeptide(L)'
;MEAYGSSHCLDIEEQHSVDLFSTFPNLLELVLGPRAWFILPESLRFSGELRSLKKLVVHIPLHEIDTTMISWKLSPLLTYANLCRIVMLVPSSACIDIRASAITKCISNFPHIRWTWGALKG
;
A
#
# COMPACT_ATOMS: atom_id res chain seq x y z
N MET A 1 2.39 30.34 -6.58
CA MET A 1 2.00 29.07 -7.22
C MET A 1 2.52 27.96 -6.33
N GLU A 2 1.75 27.59 -5.31
CA GLU A 2 2.10 26.51 -4.39
C GLU A 2 0.81 25.72 -4.15
N ALA A 3 0.71 24.54 -4.78
CA ALA A 3 -0.41 23.64 -4.57
C ALA A 3 -0.16 22.88 -3.27
N TYR A 4 -0.84 23.30 -2.19
CA TYR A 4 -0.95 22.52 -0.96
C TYR A 4 -1.63 21.19 -1.30
N GLY A 5 -0.84 20.13 -1.39
CA GLY A 5 -1.35 18.76 -1.39
C GLY A 5 -2.00 18.50 -0.04
N SER A 6 -3.33 18.44 -0.01
CA SER A 6 -4.09 18.03 1.17
C SER A 6 -3.78 16.57 1.46
N SER A 7 -2.91 16.32 2.44
CA SER A 7 -2.67 14.99 2.97
C SER A 7 -3.78 14.67 3.98
N HIS A 8 -4.76 13.88 3.56
CA HIS A 8 -5.80 13.39 4.44
C HIS A 8 -5.25 12.20 5.25
N CYS A 9 -4.94 12.42 6.52
CA CYS A 9 -4.69 11.34 7.47
C CYS A 9 -6.05 10.74 7.87
N LEU A 10 -6.28 9.48 7.50
CA LEU A 10 -7.47 8.74 7.89
C LEU A 10 -7.14 7.91 9.14
N ASP A 11 -7.68 8.34 10.28
CA ASP A 11 -7.76 7.51 11.48
C ASP A 11 -8.93 6.53 11.28
N ILE A 12 -8.62 5.32 10.83
CA ILE A 12 -9.60 4.26 10.63
C ILE A 12 -9.85 3.60 11.99
N GLU A 13 -10.87 4.04 12.72
CA GLU A 13 -11.37 3.35 13.92
C GLU A 13 -12.13 2.06 13.56
N GLU A 14 -12.02 1.08 14.45
CA GLU A 14 -12.10 -0.38 14.26
C GLU A 14 -13.40 -1.02 13.73
N GLN A 15 -14.38 -0.27 13.20
CA GLN A 15 -15.68 -0.87 12.81
C GLN A 15 -16.34 -0.36 11.53
N HIS A 16 -15.76 0.61 10.81
CA HIS A 16 -16.36 1.12 9.57
C HIS A 16 -15.46 0.82 8.37
N SER A 17 -15.93 -0.05 7.46
CA SER A 17 -15.29 -0.20 6.17
C SER A 17 -15.45 1.10 5.39
N VAL A 18 -14.36 1.81 5.14
CA VAL A 18 -14.40 3.04 4.34
C VAL A 18 -14.21 2.67 2.88
N ASP A 19 -15.11 3.16 2.02
CA ASP A 19 -14.85 3.17 0.58
C ASP A 19 -14.07 4.43 0.26
N LEU A 20 -12.75 4.24 0.14
CA LEU A 20 -11.81 5.34 -0.05
C LEU A 20 -12.10 6.14 -1.33
N PHE A 21 -12.65 5.53 -2.38
CA PHE A 21 -12.81 6.23 -3.67
C PHE A 21 -14.16 6.90 -3.82
N SER A 22 -15.21 6.38 -3.20
CA SER A 22 -16.44 7.15 -3.07
C SER A 22 -16.24 8.36 -2.14
N THR A 23 -15.42 8.20 -1.09
CA THR A 23 -15.13 9.28 -0.14
C THR A 23 -14.12 10.30 -0.72
N PHE A 24 -13.10 9.84 -1.43
CA PHE A 24 -12.03 10.66 -1.99
C PHE A 24 -11.87 10.43 -3.50
N PRO A 25 -12.80 10.94 -4.34
CA PRO A 25 -12.79 10.67 -5.79
C PRO A 25 -11.55 11.21 -6.51
N ASN A 26 -10.92 12.24 -5.95
CA ASN A 26 -9.73 12.89 -6.51
C ASN A 26 -8.43 12.44 -5.82
N LEU A 27 -8.43 11.30 -5.14
CA LEU A 27 -7.25 10.79 -4.45
C LEU A 27 -6.16 10.40 -5.46
N LEU A 28 -5.10 11.20 -5.54
CA LEU A 28 -3.97 10.96 -6.43
C LEU A 28 -2.87 10.10 -5.78
N GLU A 29 -2.72 10.22 -4.46
CA GLU A 29 -1.73 9.50 -3.68
C GLU A 29 -2.36 8.95 -2.40
N LEU A 30 -2.12 7.66 -2.13
CA LEU A 30 -2.53 6.98 -0.90
C LEU A 30 -1.28 6.45 -0.20
N VAL A 31 -1.12 6.81 1.08
CA VAL A 31 -0.02 6.33 1.92
C VAL A 31 -0.58 5.45 3.03
N LEU A 32 -0.23 4.17 2.98
CA LEU A 32 -0.59 3.17 3.97
C LEU A 32 0.59 3.02 4.93
N GLY A 33 0.49 3.68 6.08
CA GLY A 33 1.50 3.61 7.12
C GLY A 33 1.62 2.21 7.74
N PRO A 34 2.63 1.96 8.60
CA PRO A 34 2.90 0.62 9.15
C PRO A 34 1.72 0.01 9.90
N ARG A 35 0.88 0.84 10.53
CA ARG A 35 -0.32 0.39 11.24
C ARG A 35 -1.45 -0.03 10.30
N ALA A 36 -1.51 0.57 9.09
CA ALA A 36 -2.51 0.22 8.09
C ALA A 36 -2.38 -1.24 7.63
N TRP A 37 -1.19 -1.82 7.77
CA TRP A 37 -0.94 -3.23 7.47
C TRP A 37 -1.81 -4.18 8.30
N PHE A 38 -2.02 -3.88 9.59
CA PHE A 38 -2.78 -4.75 10.49
C PHE A 38 -4.29 -4.73 10.22
N ILE A 39 -4.80 -3.63 9.65
CA ILE A 39 -6.24 -3.44 9.35
C ILE A 39 -6.62 -3.79 7.91
N LEU A 40 -5.63 -4.16 7.08
CA LEU A 40 -5.83 -4.66 5.72
C LEU A 40 -6.09 -6.17 5.72
N PRO A 41 -7.03 -6.70 4.91
CA PRO A 41 -7.95 -5.99 4.01
C PRO A 41 -9.30 -5.61 4.66
N GLU A 42 -9.50 -5.93 5.94
CA GLU A 42 -10.81 -5.95 6.61
C GLU A 42 -11.54 -4.59 6.62
N SER A 43 -10.79 -3.49 6.70
CA SER A 43 -11.34 -2.13 6.83
C SER A 43 -11.38 -1.32 5.53
N LEU A 44 -10.69 -1.76 4.47
CA LEU A 44 -10.56 -0.99 3.24
C LEU A 44 -11.28 -1.67 2.09
N ARG A 45 -12.44 -1.12 1.73
CA ARG A 45 -13.17 -1.52 0.54
C ARG A 45 -12.73 -0.62 -0.62
N PHE A 46 -12.27 -1.25 -1.69
CA PHE A 46 -11.94 -0.59 -2.94
C PHE A 46 -13.07 -0.88 -3.94
N SER A 47 -14.24 -0.28 -3.72
CA SER A 47 -15.32 -0.36 -4.70
C SER A 47 -15.08 0.65 -5.80
N GLY A 48 -14.62 0.17 -6.96
CA GLY A 48 -14.38 0.99 -8.15
C GLY A 48 -12.99 0.83 -8.71
N GLU A 49 -12.74 1.42 -9.88
CA GLU A 49 -11.41 1.43 -10.47
C GLU A 49 -10.58 2.57 -9.88
N LEU A 50 -9.31 2.30 -9.57
CA LEU A 50 -8.30 3.30 -9.16
C LEU A 50 -7.90 4.24 -10.30
N ARG A 51 -8.84 4.73 -11.11
CA ARG A 51 -8.54 5.51 -12.32
C ARG A 51 -7.77 6.80 -12.01
N SER A 52 -8.02 7.42 -10.86
CA SER A 52 -7.37 8.66 -10.44
C SER A 52 -6.10 8.44 -9.60
N LEU A 53 -5.94 7.27 -8.97
CA LEU A 53 -4.81 7.01 -8.09
C LEU A 53 -3.53 6.80 -8.91
N LYS A 54 -2.60 7.73 -8.78
CA LYS A 54 -1.30 7.71 -9.48
C LYS A 54 -0.23 7.02 -8.67
N LYS A 55 -0.31 7.07 -7.34
CA LYS A 55 0.70 6.55 -6.43
C LYS A 55 0.10 5.89 -5.19
N LEU A 56 0.55 4.68 -4.90
CA LEU A 56 0.23 3.95 -3.67
C LEU A 56 1.55 3.68 -2.94
N VAL A 57 1.67 4.18 -1.72
CA VAL A 57 2.82 3.93 -0.86
C VAL A 57 2.39 2.96 0.23
N VAL A 58 3.10 1.83 0.37
CA VAL A 58 2.78 0.80 1.37
C VAL A 58 3.98 0.57 2.26
N HIS A 59 3.79 0.76 3.57
CA HIS A 59 4.80 0.49 4.58
C HIS A 59 4.61 -0.92 5.12
N ILE A 60 5.61 -1.78 4.95
CA ILE A 60 5.55 -3.15 5.48
C ILE A 60 6.21 -3.19 6.87
N PRO A 61 5.55 -3.71 7.92
CA PRO A 61 6.16 -3.85 9.22
C PRO A 61 7.21 -4.99 9.23
N LEU A 62 8.28 -4.81 10.02
CA LEU A 62 9.38 -5.79 10.17
C LEU A 62 8.93 -7.20 10.53
N HIS A 63 7.87 -7.30 11.35
CA HIS A 63 7.40 -8.55 11.94
C HIS A 63 6.51 -9.38 11.00
N GLU A 64 6.01 -8.81 9.90
CA GLU A 64 5.13 -9.50 8.93
C GLU A 64 5.74 -9.59 7.54
N ILE A 65 7.04 -9.86 7.46
CA ILE A 65 7.66 -10.29 6.20
C ILE A 65 7.40 -11.81 6.00
N ASP A 66 6.26 -12.30 6.48
CA ASP A 66 5.69 -13.52 5.94
C ASP A 66 5.12 -13.19 4.57
N THR A 67 5.86 -13.67 3.60
CA THR A 67 5.59 -13.50 2.19
C THR A 67 4.22 -14.00 1.72
N THR A 68 3.59 -14.93 2.45
CA THR A 68 2.23 -15.39 2.15
C THR A 68 1.18 -14.37 2.57
N MET A 69 1.37 -13.72 3.73
CA MET A 69 0.52 -12.63 4.19
C MET A 69 0.61 -11.40 3.29
N ILE A 70 1.79 -11.09 2.77
CA ILE A 70 1.99 -9.98 1.82
C ILE A 70 1.07 -10.14 0.62
N SER A 71 1.06 -11.31 -0.02
CA SER A 71 0.21 -11.54 -1.19
C SER A 71 -1.27 -11.43 -0.86
N TRP A 72 -1.71 -12.00 0.26
CA TRP A 72 -3.11 -11.97 0.64
C TRP A 72 -3.60 -10.55 0.96
N LYS A 73 -2.83 -9.78 1.74
CA LYS A 73 -3.18 -8.39 2.10
C LYS A 73 -3.11 -7.44 0.90
N LEU A 74 -2.14 -7.63 0.00
CA LEU A 74 -1.97 -6.75 -1.15
C LEU A 74 -2.89 -7.08 -2.31
N SER A 75 -3.30 -8.34 -2.52
CA SER A 75 -4.13 -8.71 -3.68
C SER A 75 -5.34 -7.79 -3.91
N PRO A 76 -6.22 -7.52 -2.92
CA PRO A 76 -7.38 -6.64 -3.13
C PRO A 76 -6.99 -5.19 -3.45
N LEU A 77 -5.88 -4.69 -2.89
CA LEU A 77 -5.34 -3.36 -3.22
C LEU A 77 -4.84 -3.32 -4.68
N LEU A 78 -4.11 -4.36 -5.07
CA LEU A 78 -3.40 -4.43 -6.34
C LEU A 78 -4.32 -4.72 -7.53
N THR A 79 -5.42 -5.46 -7.32
CA THR A 79 -6.43 -5.75 -8.34
C THR A 79 -6.90 -4.49 -9.07
N TYR A 80 -7.03 -3.39 -8.35
CA TYR A 80 -7.50 -2.13 -8.93
C TYR A 80 -6.36 -1.19 -9.33
N ALA A 81 -5.09 -1.50 -8.99
CA ALA A 81 -3.96 -0.56 -9.03
C ALA A 81 -3.13 -0.62 -10.32
N ASN A 82 -3.67 -1.18 -11.40
CA ASN A 82 -2.93 -1.45 -12.64
C ASN A 82 -2.27 -0.22 -13.30
N LEU A 83 -2.82 0.97 -13.07
CA LEU A 83 -2.29 2.24 -13.60
C LEU A 83 -1.46 3.03 -12.58
N CYS A 84 -1.42 2.55 -11.34
CA CYS A 84 -0.80 3.22 -10.21
C CYS A 84 0.66 2.79 -10.05
N ARG A 85 1.55 3.74 -9.73
CA ARG A 85 2.91 3.42 -9.28
C ARG A 85 2.86 2.97 -7.83
N ILE A 86 3.45 1.83 -7.53
CA ILE A 86 3.42 1.26 -6.18
C ILE A 86 4.80 1.36 -5.55
N VAL A 87 4.88 2.12 -4.46
CA VAL A 87 6.09 2.29 -3.68
C VAL A 87 6.00 1.42 -2.44
N MET A 88 6.79 0.36 -2.37
CA MET A 88 6.89 -0.45 -1.16
C MET A 88 8.06 0.06 -0.32
N LEU A 89 7.75 0.47 0.91
CA LEU A 89 8.72 0.90 1.90
C LEU A 89 8.99 -0.25 2.86
N VAL A 90 10.19 -0.81 2.74
CA VAL A 90 10.66 -1.88 3.63
C VAL A 90 11.55 -1.25 4.70
N PRO A 91 11.40 -1.64 5.99
CA PRO A 91 12.18 -1.07 7.07
C PRO A 91 13.69 -1.22 6.84
N SER A 92 14.45 -0.15 7.07
CA SER A 92 15.90 -0.15 6.89
C SER A 92 16.62 -1.14 7.82
N SER A 93 16.02 -1.42 8.98
CA SER A 93 16.49 -2.39 9.97
C SER A 93 16.23 -3.85 9.58
N ALA A 94 15.48 -4.12 8.50
CA ALA A 94 15.28 -5.48 8.02
C ALA A 94 16.59 -6.01 7.39
N CYS A 95 16.94 -7.27 7.71
CA CYS A 95 18.09 -7.94 7.09
C CYS A 95 17.96 -7.92 5.55
N ILE A 96 19.09 -7.80 4.85
CA ILE A 96 19.12 -7.69 3.39
C ILE A 96 18.42 -8.88 2.71
N ASP A 97 18.59 -10.09 3.25
CA ASP A 97 17.99 -11.31 2.70
C ASP A 97 16.45 -11.29 2.81
N ILE A 98 15.95 -10.78 3.94
CA ILE A 98 14.51 -10.64 4.18
C ILE A 98 13.91 -9.62 3.20
N ARG A 99 14.60 -8.50 2.99
CA ARG A 99 14.20 -7.49 1.99
C ARG A 99 14.20 -8.06 0.58
N ALA A 100 15.27 -8.75 0.19
CA ALA A 100 15.39 -9.35 -1.14
C ALA A 100 14.32 -10.41 -1.40
N SER A 101 14.02 -11.24 -0.40
CA SER A 101 12.95 -12.25 -0.47
C SER A 101 11.57 -11.62 -0.66
N ALA A 102 11.25 -10.56 0.11
CA ALA A 102 10.00 -9.84 -0.01
C ALA A 102 9.83 -9.19 -1.39
N ILE A 103 10.88 -8.50 -1.87
CA ILE A 103 10.93 -7.85 -3.19
C ILE A 103 10.67 -8.89 -4.29
N THR A 104 11.45 -9.98 -4.28
CA THR A 104 11.38 -11.04 -5.30
C THR A 104 9.96 -11.60 -5.40
N LYS A 105 9.31 -11.85 -4.25
CA LYS A 105 7.96 -12.43 -4.24
C LYS A 105 6.88 -11.44 -4.64
N CYS A 106 7.01 -10.17 -4.30
CA CYS A 106 6.08 -9.14 -4.79
C CYS A 106 6.13 -9.05 -6.32
N ILE A 107 7.33 -9.09 -6.90
CA ILE A 107 7.51 -9.11 -8.36
C ILE A 107 6.94 -10.41 -8.96
N SER A 108 7.20 -11.57 -8.35
CA SER A 108 6.72 -12.86 -8.88
C SER A 108 5.20 -13.02 -8.81
N ASN A 109 4.59 -12.57 -7.71
CA ASN A 109 3.15 -12.72 -7.47
C ASN A 109 2.34 -11.66 -8.21
N PHE A 110 2.93 -10.49 -8.48
CA PHE A 110 2.27 -9.37 -9.15
C PHE A 110 3.17 -8.78 -10.27
N PRO A 111 3.43 -9.54 -11.34
CA PRO A 111 4.39 -9.15 -12.39
C PRO A 111 3.91 -7.95 -13.23
N HIS A 112 2.60 -7.67 -13.23
CA HIS A 112 2.00 -6.56 -13.97
C HIS A 112 2.10 -5.21 -13.23
N ILE A 113 2.52 -5.22 -11.97
CA ILE A 113 2.59 -4.03 -11.13
C ILE A 113 3.90 -3.27 -11.34
N ARG A 114 3.81 -1.95 -11.42
CA ARG A 114 4.97 -1.05 -11.50
C ARG A 114 5.53 -0.77 -10.11
N TRP A 115 6.38 -1.68 -9.65
CA TRP A 115 7.04 -1.59 -8.36
C TRP A 115 8.12 -0.51 -8.31
N THR A 116 8.19 0.18 -7.18
CA THR A 116 9.28 1.05 -6.75
C THR A 116 9.59 0.71 -5.30
N TRP A 117 10.87 0.65 -4.95
CA TRP A 117 11.31 0.24 -3.61
C TRP A 117 11.93 1.41 -2.89
N GLY A 118 11.63 1.56 -1.60
CA GLY A 118 12.27 2.55 -0.75
C GLY A 118 12.56 1.98 0.63
N ALA A 119 13.44 2.66 1.35
CA ALA A 119 13.72 2.35 2.74
C ALA A 119 12.87 3.26 3.64
N LEU A 120 12.17 2.66 4.61
CA LEU A 120 11.57 3.44 5.69
C LEU A 120 12.68 3.83 6.67
N LYS A 121 12.91 5.13 6.87
CA LYS A 121 13.72 5.63 7.99
C LYS A 121 12.89 5.46 9.25
N GLY A 122 13.41 4.69 10.20
CA GLY A 122 12.88 4.59 11.56
C GLY A 122 13.14 5.85 12.34
#